data_AF-I1EQB0-F1
#
_entry.id   AF-I1EQB0-F1
#
_cell.length_a   1.000
_cell.length_b   1.000
_cell.length_c   1.000
_cell.angle_alpha   90.00
_cell.angle_beta   90.00
_cell.angle_gamma   90.00
#
_symmetry.space_group_name_H-M   'P 1'
#
loop_
_entity.id
_entity.type
_entity.pdbx_description
1 polymer ?
#
loop_
_entity_poly.entity_id
_entity_poly.type
_entity_poly.pdbx_seq_one_letter_code
_entity_poly.pdbx_strand_id
1 'polypeptide(L)'
;MASFSTPPSPLDSSPREDLWAEWLEPLTKWQTFGLYLPGIKQKDIDKIEEDKTGVESRKMGLWTKWTGVYPPGTWTDVISALKRLKENALAADIEERLRKGKVFEIKSPPAVAPPPPSVDINKLRRIITEVIRTNYATFNKM
;
A
#
# COMPACT_ATOMS: atom_id res chain seq x y z
N MET A 1 12.10 -23.67 -25.01
CA MET A 1 12.57 -23.56 -23.61
C MET A 1 11.66 -22.58 -22.91
N ALA A 2 10.78 -23.03 -22.02
CA ALA A 2 9.97 -22.12 -21.22
C ALA A 2 10.87 -21.58 -20.09
N SER A 3 11.24 -20.31 -20.17
CA SER A 3 11.88 -19.61 -19.06
C SER A 3 10.89 -19.58 -17.90
N PHE A 4 11.13 -20.39 -16.87
CA PHE A 4 10.51 -20.19 -15.57
C PHE A 4 11.07 -18.88 -15.01
N SER A 5 10.48 -17.74 -15.37
CA SER A 5 10.67 -16.52 -14.60
C SER A 5 10.07 -16.79 -13.23
N THR A 6 10.91 -17.15 -12.26
CA THR A 6 10.57 -17.08 -10.85
C THR A 6 9.94 -15.70 -10.63
N PRO A 7 8.70 -15.61 -10.12
CA PRO A 7 8.10 -14.31 -9.86
C PRO A 7 9.03 -13.54 -8.92
N PRO A 8 9.30 -12.25 -9.18
CA PRO A 8 10.14 -11.44 -8.32
C PRO A 8 9.61 -11.53 -6.89
N SER A 9 10.51 -11.65 -5.91
CA SER A 9 10.09 -11.74 -4.53
C SER A 9 9.33 -10.45 -4.18
N PRO A 10 8.23 -10.49 -3.41
CA PRO A 10 7.57 -9.26 -2.94
C PRO A 10 8.51 -8.30 -2.20
N LEU A 11 9.60 -8.84 -1.64
CA LEU A 11 10.70 -8.08 -1.05
C LEU A 11 11.47 -7.23 -2.07
N ASP A 12 11.57 -7.68 -3.32
CA ASP A 12 12.24 -7.01 -4.43
C ASP A 12 11.33 -5.99 -5.12
N SER A 13 10.08 -5.82 -4.64
CA SER A 13 9.16 -4.82 -5.15
C SER A 13 9.42 -3.44 -4.52
N SER A 14 9.19 -2.40 -5.31
CA SER A 14 9.32 -1.02 -4.83
C SER A 14 8.13 -0.64 -3.95
N PRO A 15 8.36 0.01 -2.79
CA PRO A 15 7.29 0.41 -1.89
C PRO A 15 6.43 1.52 -2.51
N ARG A 16 5.14 1.23 -2.64
CA ARG A 16 4.15 2.25 -3.02
C ARG A 16 3.93 3.24 -1.88
N GLU A 17 3.48 4.45 -2.24
CA GLU A 17 3.24 5.55 -1.30
C GLU A 17 2.24 5.19 -0.20
N ASP A 18 1.13 4.54 -0.57
CA ASP A 18 0.06 4.09 0.34
C ASP A 18 0.61 3.14 1.42
N LEU A 19 1.38 2.14 0.99
CA LEU A 19 1.96 1.14 1.90
C LEU A 19 3.08 1.72 2.75
N TRP A 20 3.88 2.64 2.19
CA TRP A 20 4.92 3.33 2.95
C TRP A 20 4.33 4.12 4.11
N ALA A 21 3.27 4.90 3.86
CA ALA A 21 2.61 5.70 4.87
C ALA A 21 1.98 4.82 5.97
N GLU A 22 1.22 3.80 5.58
CA GLU A 22 0.55 2.91 6.51
C GLU A 22 1.54 2.09 7.34
N TRP A 23 2.54 1.47 6.71
CA TRP A 23 3.39 0.51 7.39
C TRP A 23 4.52 1.17 8.18
N LEU A 24 4.89 2.41 7.86
CA LEU A 24 5.85 3.19 8.65
C LEU A 24 5.18 4.24 9.54
N GLU A 25 3.86 4.18 9.72
CA GLU A 25 3.14 4.97 10.72
C GLU A 25 3.82 4.91 12.11
N PRO A 26 4.14 3.72 12.69
CA PRO A 26 4.75 3.65 14.02
C PRO A 26 6.21 4.16 14.09
N LEU A 27 6.84 4.43 12.95
CA LEU A 27 8.24 4.86 12.90
C LEU A 27 8.36 6.35 13.26
N THR A 28 8.80 6.62 14.49
CA THR A 28 9.04 7.99 14.99
C THR A 28 10.44 8.51 14.63
N LYS A 29 11.45 7.63 14.59
CA LYS A 29 12.86 7.95 14.31
C LYS A 29 13.17 8.02 12.81
N TRP A 30 12.35 8.79 12.07
CA TRP A 30 12.39 8.85 10.62
C TRP A 30 13.74 9.38 10.06
N GLN A 31 14.42 10.29 10.77
CA GLN A 31 15.70 10.87 10.34
C GLN A 31 16.81 9.80 10.27
N THR A 32 17.03 9.08 11.38
CA THR A 32 18.04 8.03 11.47
C THR A 32 17.71 6.87 10.54
N PHE A 33 16.43 6.52 10.43
CA PHE A 33 15.96 5.57 9.41
C PHE A 33 16.34 6.03 7.99
N GLY A 34 16.06 7.28 7.65
CA GLY A 34 16.36 7.84 6.33
C GLY A 34 17.84 7.78 5.98
N LEU A 35 18.74 8.00 6.94
CA LEU A 35 20.19 7.86 6.72
C LEU A 35 20.64 6.42 6.42
N TYR A 36 19.86 5.42 6.81
CA TYR A 36 20.14 4.03 6.46
C TYR A 36 19.57 3.62 5.10
N LEU A 37 18.73 4.46 4.48
CA LEU A 37 18.24 4.20 3.13
C LEU A 37 19.34 4.50 2.09
N PRO A 38 19.47 3.66 1.05
CA PRO A 38 20.42 3.91 -0.02
C PRO A 38 20.15 5.25 -0.71
N GLY A 39 21.21 6.00 -0.99
CA GLY A 39 21.14 7.25 -1.75
C GLY A 39 20.73 8.49 -0.95
N ILE A 40 20.18 8.34 0.26
CA ILE A 40 19.87 9.47 1.15
C ILE A 40 21.13 9.95 1.87
N LYS A 41 21.33 11.27 1.91
CA LYS A 41 22.44 11.92 2.62
C LYS A 41 21.92 12.81 3.73
N GLN A 42 22.79 13.18 4.68
CA GLN A 42 22.44 14.09 5.78
C GLN A 42 21.79 15.39 5.29
N LYS A 43 22.35 16.01 4.25
CA LYS A 43 21.78 17.22 3.62
C LYS A 43 20.33 17.06 3.14
N ASP A 44 19.92 15.85 2.76
CA ASP A 44 18.57 15.58 2.30
C ASP A 44 17.61 15.47 3.49
N ILE A 45 18.08 14.90 4.61
CA ILE A 45 17.37 14.87 5.89
C ILE A 45 17.18 16.29 6.44
N ASP A 46 18.26 17.07 6.48
CA ASP A 46 18.24 18.45 6.99
C ASP A 46 17.25 19.30 6.19
N LYS A 47 17.27 19.16 4.86
CA LYS A 47 16.30 19.82 3.99
C LYS A 47 14.85 19.41 4.28
N ILE A 48 14.57 18.13 4.51
CA ILE A 48 13.22 17.66 4.83
C ILE A 48 12.77 18.18 6.22
N GLU A 49 13.70 18.23 7.17
CA GLU A 49 13.46 18.77 8.52
C GLU A 49 13.07 20.25 8.47
N GLU A 50 13.74 21.04 7.61
CA GLU A 50 13.47 22.45 7.36
C GLU A 50 12.18 22.69 6.56
N ASP A 51 11.98 21.95 5.46
CA ASP A 51 10.87 22.16 4.52
C ASP A 51 9.51 21.69 5.07
N LYS A 52 9.49 20.76 6.04
CA LYS A 52 8.26 20.09 6.49
C LYS A 52 8.11 20.13 8.00
N THR A 53 6.87 20.34 8.45
CA THR A 53 6.50 20.28 9.87
C THR A 53 5.70 19.01 10.13
N GLY A 54 6.01 18.32 11.22
CA GLY A 54 5.32 17.09 11.64
C GLY A 54 5.96 15.82 11.09
N VAL A 55 5.95 14.77 11.91
CA VAL A 55 6.64 13.50 11.65
C VAL A 55 6.09 12.79 10.40
N GLU A 56 4.77 12.79 10.20
CA GLU A 56 4.16 12.17 9.02
C GLU A 56 4.52 12.88 7.71
N SER A 57 4.44 14.21 7.68
CA SER A 57 4.82 14.99 6.50
C SER A 57 6.30 14.80 6.16
N ARG A 58 7.16 14.73 7.16
CA ARG A 58 8.61 14.46 7.00
C ARG A 58 8.88 13.05 6.49
N LYS A 59 8.18 12.03 7.01
CA LYS A 59 8.23 10.66 6.46
C LYS A 59 7.83 10.61 4.99
N MET A 60 6.81 11.37 4.58
CA MET A 60 6.43 11.44 3.16
C MET A 60 7.46 12.19 2.33
N GLY A 61 8.04 13.27 2.88
CA GLY A 61 9.17 13.96 2.25
C GLY A 61 10.35 13.03 2.01
N LEU A 62 10.66 12.16 2.97
CA LEU A 62 11.70 11.15 2.85
C LEU A 62 11.38 10.15 1.74
N TRP A 63 10.15 9.64 1.65
CA TRP A 63 9.76 8.73 0.57
C TRP A 63 9.93 9.37 -0.81
N THR A 64 9.35 10.55 -1.03
CA THR A 64 9.46 11.26 -2.32
C THR A 64 10.91 11.52 -2.70
N LYS A 65 11.73 11.91 -1.73
CA LYS A 65 13.15 12.15 -1.95
C LYS A 65 13.90 10.87 -2.29
N TRP A 66 13.67 9.81 -1.52
CA TRP A 66 14.34 8.52 -1.68
C TRP A 66 14.01 7.86 -3.01
N THR A 67 12.73 7.80 -3.40
CA THR A 67 12.32 7.24 -4.70
C THR A 67 12.86 8.05 -5.88
N GLY A 68 13.06 9.36 -5.71
CA GLY A 68 13.68 10.22 -6.72
C GLY A 68 15.20 10.04 -6.86
N VAL A 69 15.94 9.81 -5.76
CA VAL A 69 17.41 9.66 -5.81
C VAL A 69 17.87 8.21 -5.95
N TYR A 70 17.03 7.26 -5.56
CA TYR A 70 17.26 5.83 -5.64
C TYR A 70 16.01 5.11 -6.18
N PRO A 71 15.72 5.25 -7.49
CA PRO A 71 14.58 4.59 -8.15
C PRO A 71 14.52 3.06 -8.00
N PRO A 72 15.64 2.29 -7.95
CA PRO A 72 15.56 0.85 -7.77
C PRO A 72 15.28 0.42 -6.31
N GLY A 73 14.93 1.35 -5.41
CA GLY A 73 14.66 1.06 -4.01
C GLY A 73 13.54 0.04 -3.80
N THR A 74 13.81 -0.92 -2.93
CA THR A 74 12.93 -2.08 -2.66
C THR A 74 12.54 -2.17 -1.19
N TRP A 75 11.55 -3.01 -0.87
CA TRP A 75 11.25 -3.35 0.53
C TRP A 75 12.44 -4.00 1.25
N THR A 76 13.32 -4.70 0.55
CA THR A 76 14.58 -5.22 1.12
C THR A 76 15.44 -4.11 1.72
N ASP A 77 15.55 -2.96 1.03
CA ASP A 77 16.31 -1.81 1.51
C ASP A 77 15.65 -1.20 2.76
N VAL A 78 14.32 -1.07 2.74
CA VAL A 78 13.53 -0.57 3.88
C VAL A 78 13.70 -1.44 5.11
N ILE A 79 13.52 -2.76 4.95
CA ILE A 79 13.68 -3.74 6.02
C ILE A 79 15.11 -3.72 6.57
N SER A 80 16.11 -3.62 5.69
CA SER A 80 17.51 -3.53 6.08
C SER A 80 17.79 -2.26 6.89
N ALA A 81 17.22 -1.13 6.49
CA ALA A 81 17.32 0.13 7.22
C ALA A 81 16.64 0.05 8.60
N LEU A 82 15.46 -0.55 8.70
CA LEU A 82 14.76 -0.77 9.98
C LEU A 82 15.55 -1.68 10.93
N LYS A 83 16.14 -2.77 10.42
CA LYS A 83 17.00 -3.66 11.21
C LYS A 83 18.23 -2.94 11.74
N ARG A 84 18.86 -2.07 10.93
CA ARG A 84 19.99 -1.21 11.36
C ARG A 84 19.58 -0.23 12.46
N LEU A 85 18.37 0.31 12.37
CA LEU A 85 17.78 1.17 13.41
C LEU A 85 17.36 0.40 14.68
N LYS A 86 17.43 -0.93 14.66
CA LYS A 86 16.94 -1.84 15.71
C LYS A 86 15.40 -1.86 15.86
N GLU A 87 14.68 -1.39 14.85
CA GLU A 87 13.22 -1.51 14.74
C GLU A 87 12.83 -2.91 14.22
N ASN A 88 13.36 -3.96 14.88
CA ASN A 88 13.22 -5.35 14.43
C ASN A 88 11.77 -5.84 14.41
N ALA A 89 10.94 -5.36 15.34
CA ALA A 89 9.52 -5.69 15.39
C ALA A 89 8.78 -5.14 14.16
N LEU A 90 9.07 -3.88 13.77
CA LEU A 90 8.48 -3.26 12.59
C LEU A 90 8.98 -3.93 11.30
N ALA A 91 10.27 -4.22 11.23
CA ALA A 91 10.85 -4.95 10.11
C ALA A 91 10.20 -6.33 9.92
N ALA A 92 10.01 -7.08 11.01
CA ALA A 92 9.36 -8.38 10.98
C ALA A 92 7.86 -8.29 10.61
N ASP A 93 7.16 -7.26 11.09
CA ASP A 93 5.76 -7.03 10.71
C ASP A 93 5.62 -6.76 9.21
N ILE A 94 6.50 -5.92 8.64
CA ILE A 94 6.53 -5.65 7.20
C ILE A 94 6.89 -6.90 6.39
N GLU A 95 7.91 -7.66 6.82
CA GLU A 95 8.26 -8.95 6.19
C GLU A 95 7.07 -9.90 6.18
N GLU A 96 6.34 -9.99 7.30
CA GLU A 96 5.16 -10.85 7.42
C GLU A 96 4.00 -10.35 6.56
N ARG A 97 3.77 -9.03 6.48
CA ARG A 97 2.78 -8.43 5.58
C ARG A 97 3.10 -8.71 4.12
N LEU A 98 4.36 -8.62 3.70
CA LEU A 98 4.78 -8.96 2.33
C LEU A 98 4.61 -10.45 2.04
N ARG A 99 4.91 -11.31 3.02
CA ARG A 99 4.71 -12.76 2.93
C ARG A 99 3.23 -13.14 2.85
N LYS A 100 2.36 -12.47 3.62
CA LYS A 100 0.90 -12.66 3.60
C LYS A 100 0.23 -11.99 2.40
N GLY A 101 0.75 -10.88 1.91
CA GLY A 101 0.28 -10.19 0.71
C GLY A 101 0.33 -11.08 -0.52
N LYS A 102 1.32 -12.00 -0.58
CA LYS A 102 1.36 -13.10 -1.56
C LYS A 102 0.08 -13.94 -1.55
N VAL A 103 -0.56 -14.15 -0.39
CA VAL A 103 -1.76 -15.01 -0.25
C VAL A 103 -3.02 -14.37 -0.86
N PHE A 104 -3.07 -13.04 -0.97
CA PHE A 104 -4.22 -12.36 -1.59
C PHE A 104 -4.17 -12.34 -3.13
N GLU A 105 -3.01 -12.55 -3.73
CA GLU A 105 -2.85 -12.58 -5.20
C GLU A 105 -2.91 -14.00 -5.80
N ILE A 106 -2.84 -15.06 -4.96
CA ILE A 106 -3.13 -16.47 -5.34
C ILE A 106 -4.57 -16.89 -4.97
N LYS A 107 -5.55 -16.00 -5.16
CA LYS A 107 -6.92 -16.44 -5.43
C LYS A 107 -7.22 -16.28 -6.91
N SER A 108 -6.47 -17.02 -7.73
CA SER A 108 -7.04 -17.50 -8.99
C SER A 108 -8.24 -18.38 -8.59
N PRO A 109 -9.47 -18.08 -9.03
CA PRO A 109 -10.62 -18.89 -8.67
C PRO A 109 -10.41 -20.32 -9.18
N PRO A 110 -10.73 -21.37 -8.41
CA PRO A 110 -10.69 -22.73 -8.91
C PRO A 110 -11.63 -22.82 -10.11
N ALA A 111 -11.11 -23.27 -11.25
CA ALA A 111 -11.80 -23.37 -12.53
C ALA A 111 -12.95 -24.41 -12.57
N VAL A 112 -13.50 -24.84 -11.42
CA VAL A 112 -14.65 -25.76 -11.33
C VAL A 112 -15.48 -25.42 -10.08
N ALA A 113 -16.14 -24.26 -10.09
CA ALA A 113 -17.34 -24.05 -9.30
C ALA A 113 -18.42 -23.51 -10.25
N PRO A 114 -19.67 -24.02 -10.20
CA PRO A 114 -20.74 -23.41 -10.96
C PRO A 114 -20.78 -21.92 -10.60
N PRO A 115 -20.98 -21.01 -11.58
CA PRO A 115 -20.99 -19.59 -11.32
C PRO A 115 -21.95 -19.32 -10.15
N PRO A 116 -21.56 -18.50 -9.16
CA PRO A 116 -22.49 -18.06 -8.14
C PRO A 116 -23.72 -17.49 -8.85
N PRO A 117 -24.95 -17.72 -8.34
CA PRO A 117 -26.15 -17.25 -9.01
C PRO A 117 -26.00 -15.76 -9.31
N SER A 118 -25.88 -15.43 -10.60
CA SER A 118 -25.72 -14.06 -11.05
C SER A 118 -26.90 -13.28 -10.51
N VAL A 119 -26.62 -12.33 -9.63
CA VAL A 119 -27.62 -11.39 -9.15
C VAL A 119 -28.15 -10.67 -10.38
N ASP A 120 -29.42 -10.88 -10.72
CA ASP A 120 -30.04 -10.25 -11.88
C ASP A 120 -30.13 -8.74 -11.63
N ILE A 121 -29.15 -8.01 -12.17
CA ILE A 121 -29.04 -6.56 -12.06
C ILE A 121 -30.31 -5.89 -12.61
N ASN A 122 -31.02 -6.51 -13.56
CA ASN A 122 -32.26 -5.95 -14.10
C ASN A 122 -33.40 -6.05 -13.07
N LYS A 123 -33.41 -7.09 -12.23
CA LYS A 123 -34.36 -7.22 -11.12
C LYS A 123 -34.11 -6.15 -10.06
N LEU A 124 -32.84 -5.87 -9.72
CA LEU A 124 -32.49 -4.78 -8.80
C LEU A 124 -32.84 -3.40 -9.36
N ARG A 125 -32.57 -3.15 -10.64
CA ARG A 125 -32.94 -1.88 -11.31
C ARG A 125 -34.45 -1.65 -11.30
N ARG A 126 -35.26 -2.70 -11.48
CA ARG A 126 -36.72 -2.62 -11.41
C ARG A 126 -37.21 -2.25 -10.00
N ILE A 127 -36.67 -2.91 -8.97
CA ILE A 127 -37.01 -2.63 -7.57
C ILE A 127 -36.68 -1.17 -7.22
N ILE A 128 -35.48 -0.69 -7.55
CA ILE A 128 -35.07 0.69 -7.27
C ILE A 128 -35.97 1.69 -8.00
N THR A 129 -36.32 1.43 -9.26
CA THR A 129 -37.20 2.32 -10.03
C THR A 129 -38.62 2.37 -9.46
N GLU A 130 -39.16 1.24 -8.97
CA GLU A 130 -40.48 1.16 -8.34
C GLU A 130 -40.53 1.86 -6.97
N VAL A 131 -39.46 1.76 -6.17
CA VAL A 131 -39.35 2.49 -4.89
C VAL A 131 -39.27 4.00 -5.14
N ILE A 132 -38.47 4.45 -6.10
CA ILE A 132 -38.36 5.88 -6.45
C ILE A 132 -39.70 6.41 -6.97
N ARG A 133 -40.37 5.68 -7.87
CA ARG A 133 -41.68 6.09 -8.41
C ARG A 133 -42.74 6.22 -7.32
N THR A 134 -42.80 5.26 -6.40
CA THR A 134 -43.75 5.27 -5.28
C THR A 134 -43.51 6.46 -4.37
N ASN A 135 -42.25 6.74 -4.00
CA ASN A 135 -41.92 7.88 -3.14
C ASN A 135 -42.20 9.23 -3.81
N TYR A 136 -41.92 9.39 -5.12
CA TYR A 136 -42.25 10.61 -5.86
C TYR A 136 -43.76 10.85 -5.99
N ALA A 137 -44.57 9.79 -6.17
CA ALA A 137 -46.02 9.90 -6.28
C ALA A 137 -46.70 10.26 -4.95
N THR A 138 -46.15 9.80 -3.82
CA THR A 138 -46.63 10.14 -2.48
C THR A 138 -46.27 11.58 -2.10
N PHE A 139 -45.10 12.09 -2.54
CA PHE A 139 -44.65 13.45 -2.22
C PHE A 139 -45.39 14.54 -3.02
N ASN A 140 -45.77 14.29 -4.28
CA ASN A 140 -46.50 15.25 -5.12
C ASN A 140 -48.04 15.24 -4.91
N LYS A 141 -48.53 14.60 -3.85
CA LYS A 141 -49.96 14.54 -3.50
C LYS A 141 -50.29 15.18 -2.13
N MET A 142 -49.31 15.86 -1.52
CA MET A 142 -49.47 16.80 -0.40
C MET A 142 -49.42 18.24 -0.94
#